data_AF-A0A6C0GSR1-F1
#
_entry.id   AF-A0A6C0GSR1-F1
#
_cell.length_a   1.000
_cell.length_b   1.000
_cell.length_c   1.000
_cell.angle_alpha   90.00
_cell.angle_beta   90.00
_cell.angle_gamma   90.00
#
_symmetry.space_group_name_H-M   'P 1'
#
loop_
_entity.id
_entity.type
_entity.pdbx_description
1 polymer ?
#
loop_
_entity_poly.entity_id
_entity_poly.type
_entity_poly.pdbx_seq_one_letter_code
_entity_poly.pdbx_strand_id
1 'polypeptide(L)'
;MSELYLEKSFRVLLYDEEEDYEAFIGELKALMHTGPTTHGFNNLGVAYWELGQKEEAFAYFGKALALDRQNAVTYLNLAALHEQLHEFKQAESDYNQAVTFDVHNPYTLRSRAYFYKKRGQLEKALQDFQRAVELVPDFQPTIEERDNLVKLLKGPKQ
;
A
#
# COMPACT_ATOMS: atom_id res chain seq x y z
N MET A 1 -13.01 7.25 -20.26
CA MET A 1 -13.65 6.57 -19.11
C MET A 1 -12.64 5.86 -18.23
N SER A 2 -11.63 5.15 -18.77
CA SER A 2 -10.57 4.49 -17.96
C SER A 2 -9.53 5.44 -17.35
N GLU A 3 -9.19 6.55 -18.01
CA GLU A 3 -8.21 7.54 -17.50
C GLU A 3 -8.69 8.26 -16.23
N LEU A 4 -9.99 8.54 -16.10
CA LEU A 4 -10.56 9.25 -14.94
C LEU A 4 -10.45 8.43 -13.63
N TYR A 5 -10.46 7.10 -13.71
CA TYR A 5 -10.32 6.22 -12.54
C TYR A 5 -8.86 6.06 -12.12
N LEU A 6 -7.92 6.07 -13.08
CA LEU A 6 -6.49 6.06 -12.78
C LEU A 6 -6.06 7.39 -12.14
N GLU A 7 -6.56 8.51 -12.65
CA GLU A 7 -6.27 9.85 -12.14
C GLU A 7 -6.82 10.05 -10.71
N LYS A 8 -7.97 9.44 -10.38
CA LYS A 8 -8.55 9.48 -9.02
C LYS A 8 -7.87 8.54 -8.01
N SER A 9 -7.08 7.56 -8.47
CA SER A 9 -6.29 6.68 -7.59
C SER A 9 -5.17 7.46 -6.88
N PHE A 10 -4.68 8.53 -7.52
CA PHE A 10 -3.74 9.49 -6.92
C PHE A 10 -4.43 10.61 -6.12
N ARG A 11 -5.74 10.80 -6.30
CA ARG A 11 -6.46 11.92 -5.70
C ARG A 11 -6.68 11.77 -4.20
N VAL A 12 -6.60 10.57 -3.64
CA VAL A 12 -6.60 10.36 -2.17
C VAL A 12 -5.48 11.16 -1.48
N LEU A 13 -4.36 11.41 -2.17
CA LEU A 13 -3.24 12.22 -1.68
C LEU A 13 -3.49 13.75 -1.74
N LEU A 14 -4.66 14.20 -2.23
CA LEU A 14 -5.01 15.62 -2.37
C LEU A 14 -6.00 16.12 -1.30
N TYR A 15 -6.53 15.21 -0.48
CA TYR A 15 -7.49 15.53 0.59
C TYR A 15 -6.72 15.64 1.91
N ASP A 16 -6.50 16.86 2.42
CA ASP A 16 -5.61 17.14 3.57
C ASP A 16 -6.39 17.48 4.87
N GLU A 17 -7.74 17.46 4.83
CA GLU A 17 -8.63 17.81 5.96
C GLU A 17 -9.83 16.85 6.09
N GLU A 18 -10.37 16.66 7.31
CA GLU A 18 -11.50 15.74 7.60
C GLU A 18 -12.77 16.03 6.76
N GLU A 19 -13.11 17.30 6.55
CA GLU A 19 -14.27 17.70 5.72
C GLU A 19 -14.12 17.25 4.26
N ASP A 20 -12.88 17.11 3.79
CA ASP A 20 -12.57 16.75 2.42
C ASP A 20 -12.80 15.24 2.19
N TYR A 21 -12.50 14.40 3.20
CA TYR A 21 -12.72 12.95 3.12
C TYR A 21 -14.20 12.56 3.13
N GLU A 22 -15.06 13.24 3.89
CA GLU A 22 -16.50 12.96 3.88
C GLU A 22 -17.13 13.28 2.53
N ALA A 23 -16.75 14.43 1.93
CA ALA A 23 -17.19 14.80 0.58
C ALA A 23 -16.70 13.78 -0.45
N PHE A 24 -15.44 13.36 -0.37
CA PHE A 24 -14.85 12.34 -1.23
C PHE A 24 -15.59 10.99 -1.13
N ILE A 25 -15.95 10.55 0.07
CA ILE A 25 -16.77 9.35 0.28
C ILE A 25 -18.12 9.47 -0.42
N GLY A 26 -18.75 10.65 -0.33
CA GLY A 26 -19.99 10.96 -1.03
C GLY A 26 -19.86 10.81 -2.55
N GLU A 27 -18.80 11.39 -3.13
CA GLU A 27 -18.51 11.28 -4.56
C GLU A 27 -18.28 9.82 -5.00
N LEU A 28 -17.48 9.07 -4.24
CA LEU A 28 -17.19 7.67 -4.55
C LEU A 28 -18.46 6.82 -4.53
N LYS A 29 -19.31 7.00 -3.52
CA LYS A 29 -20.60 6.28 -3.44
C LYS A 29 -21.52 6.64 -4.59
N ALA A 30 -21.61 7.92 -4.96
CA ALA A 30 -22.40 8.36 -6.11
C ALA A 30 -21.88 7.76 -7.43
N LEU A 31 -20.56 7.76 -7.63
CA LEU A 31 -19.93 7.16 -8.82
C LEU A 31 -20.17 5.65 -8.90
N MET A 32 -20.22 4.97 -7.76
CA MET A 32 -20.45 3.53 -7.68
C MET A 32 -21.93 3.14 -7.77
N HIS A 33 -22.87 4.10 -7.85
CA HIS A 33 -24.29 3.82 -8.07
C HIS A 33 -24.54 3.08 -9.39
N THR A 34 -23.72 3.32 -10.41
CA THR A 34 -23.79 2.62 -11.70
C THR A 34 -23.13 1.24 -11.69
N GLY A 35 -22.49 0.86 -10.58
CA GLY A 35 -21.85 -0.44 -10.42
C GLY A 35 -20.65 -0.37 -9.46
N PRO A 36 -20.51 -1.33 -8.54
CA PRO A 36 -19.35 -1.38 -7.66
C PRO A 36 -18.09 -1.76 -8.43
N THR A 37 -16.95 -1.18 -8.03
CA THR A 37 -15.63 -1.51 -8.60
C THR A 37 -14.65 -1.80 -7.49
N THR A 38 -13.67 -2.66 -7.76
CA THR A 38 -12.57 -2.95 -6.82
C THR A 38 -11.87 -1.67 -6.38
N HIS A 39 -11.52 -0.79 -7.33
CA HIS A 39 -10.87 0.49 -7.03
C HIS A 39 -11.76 1.42 -6.19
N GLY A 40 -13.06 1.49 -6.49
CA GLY A 40 -14.00 2.30 -5.72
C GLY A 40 -14.11 1.84 -4.26
N PHE A 41 -14.24 0.54 -4.03
CA PHE A 41 -14.25 -0.01 -2.67
C PHE A 41 -12.89 0.15 -1.97
N ASN A 42 -11.77 -0.03 -2.68
CA ASN A 42 -10.45 0.23 -2.11
C ASN A 42 -10.31 1.70 -1.67
N ASN A 43 -10.73 2.66 -2.51
CA ASN A 43 -10.62 4.08 -2.20
C ASN A 43 -11.55 4.50 -1.06
N LEU A 44 -12.75 3.90 -0.96
CA LEU A 44 -13.60 4.05 0.23
C LEU A 44 -12.89 3.53 1.48
N GLY A 45 -12.24 2.36 1.40
CA GLY A 45 -11.46 1.81 2.49
C GLY A 45 -10.37 2.76 2.98
N VAL A 46 -9.62 3.38 2.05
CA VAL A 46 -8.60 4.37 2.41
C VAL A 46 -9.24 5.63 3.01
N ALA A 47 -10.30 6.17 2.43
CA ALA A 47 -10.95 7.36 2.97
C ALA A 47 -11.48 7.16 4.40
N TYR A 48 -12.06 6.00 4.69
CA TYR A 48 -12.50 5.66 6.05
C TYR A 48 -11.31 5.46 7.00
N TRP A 49 -10.19 4.91 6.51
CA TRP A 49 -8.97 4.78 7.28
C TRP A 49 -8.40 6.15 7.68
N GLU A 50 -8.32 7.11 6.77
CA GLU A 50 -7.85 8.47 7.04
C GLU A 50 -8.75 9.20 8.05
N LEU A 51 -10.06 8.94 8.03
CA LEU A 51 -11.01 9.41 9.05
C LEU A 51 -10.92 8.67 10.40
N GLY A 52 -10.00 7.72 10.56
CA GLY A 52 -9.86 6.90 11.76
C GLY A 52 -10.94 5.83 11.96
N GLN A 53 -11.83 5.64 10.98
CA GLN A 53 -12.93 4.68 10.99
C GLN A 53 -12.45 3.32 10.46
N LYS A 54 -11.75 2.58 11.33
CA LYS A 54 -10.98 1.38 10.97
C LYS A 54 -11.88 0.21 10.58
N GLU A 55 -12.99 0.03 11.28
CA GLU A 55 -13.96 -1.04 11.02
C GLU A 55 -14.55 -0.90 9.61
N GLU A 56 -14.92 0.32 9.22
CA GLU A 56 -15.39 0.67 7.89
C GLU A 56 -14.28 0.45 6.85
N ALA A 57 -13.05 0.85 7.14
CA ALA A 57 -11.91 0.64 6.26
C ALA A 57 -11.74 -0.85 5.90
N PHE A 58 -11.69 -1.73 6.91
CA PHE A 58 -11.62 -3.18 6.72
C PHE A 58 -12.82 -3.72 5.95
N ALA A 59 -14.03 -3.25 6.25
CA ALA A 59 -15.23 -3.69 5.55
C ALA A 59 -15.17 -3.37 4.05
N TYR A 60 -14.68 -2.18 3.68
CA TYR A 60 -14.56 -1.78 2.28
C TYR A 60 -13.38 -2.43 1.56
N PHE A 61 -12.24 -2.63 2.22
CA PHE A 61 -11.16 -3.47 1.67
C PHE A 61 -11.62 -4.91 1.44
N GLY A 62 -12.40 -5.47 2.37
CA GLY A 62 -13.02 -6.79 2.21
C GLY A 62 -13.96 -6.87 1.00
N LYS A 63 -14.76 -5.81 0.75
CA LYS A 63 -15.59 -5.72 -0.46
C LYS A 63 -14.76 -5.61 -1.73
N ALA A 64 -13.65 -4.87 -1.72
CA ALA A 64 -12.73 -4.81 -2.86
C ALA A 64 -12.16 -6.20 -3.19
N LEU A 65 -11.66 -6.93 -2.19
CA LEU A 65 -11.14 -8.29 -2.35
C LEU A 65 -12.22 -9.32 -2.71
N ALA A 66 -13.48 -9.07 -2.35
CA ALA A 66 -14.59 -9.91 -2.79
C ALA A 66 -14.85 -9.79 -4.30
N LEU A 67 -14.59 -8.63 -4.90
CA LEU A 67 -14.67 -8.41 -6.35
C LEU A 67 -13.43 -8.88 -7.09
N ASP A 68 -12.24 -8.62 -6.52
CA ASP A 68 -10.96 -9.05 -7.07
C ASP A 68 -10.04 -9.56 -5.95
N ARG A 69 -9.99 -10.89 -5.82
CA ARG A 69 -9.20 -11.57 -4.78
C ARG A 69 -7.69 -11.42 -4.94
N GLN A 70 -7.21 -10.90 -6.06
CA GLN A 70 -5.78 -10.76 -6.35
C GLN A 70 -5.37 -9.28 -6.42
N ASN A 71 -6.20 -8.37 -5.88
CA ASN A 71 -5.91 -6.95 -5.95
C ASN A 71 -4.73 -6.55 -5.05
N ALA A 72 -3.53 -6.48 -5.63
CA ALA A 72 -2.30 -6.18 -4.90
C ALA A 72 -2.35 -4.84 -4.14
N VAL A 73 -3.00 -3.82 -4.72
CA VAL A 73 -3.15 -2.48 -4.09
C VAL A 73 -3.99 -2.57 -2.82
N THR A 74 -5.09 -3.33 -2.85
CA THR A 74 -5.92 -3.53 -1.65
C THR A 74 -5.14 -4.24 -0.55
N TYR A 75 -4.33 -5.26 -0.89
CA TYR A 75 -3.46 -5.91 0.08
C TYR A 75 -2.38 -4.97 0.64
N LEU A 76 -1.80 -4.06 -0.15
CA LEU A 76 -0.88 -3.04 0.37
C LEU A 76 -1.55 -2.14 1.41
N ASN A 77 -2.77 -1.68 1.15
CA ASN A 77 -3.50 -0.82 2.07
C ASN A 77 -3.90 -1.55 3.36
N LEU A 78 -4.35 -2.81 3.26
CA LEU A 78 -4.58 -3.67 4.42
C LEU A 78 -3.30 -3.88 5.24
N ALA A 79 -2.16 -4.11 4.57
CA ALA A 79 -0.89 -4.31 5.24
C ALA A 79 -0.47 -3.07 6.04
N ALA A 80 -0.63 -1.87 5.47
CA ALA A 80 -0.33 -0.61 6.13
C ALA A 80 -1.28 -0.33 7.30
N LEU A 81 -2.58 -0.61 7.14
CA LEU A 81 -3.56 -0.49 8.22
C LEU A 81 -3.24 -1.46 9.38
N HIS A 82 -2.95 -2.73 9.10
CA HIS A 82 -2.51 -3.69 10.11
C HIS A 82 -1.19 -3.27 10.77
N GLU A 83 -0.25 -2.69 10.03
CA GLU A 83 1.01 -2.15 10.57
C GLU A 83 0.74 -1.02 11.57
N GLN A 84 -0.15 -0.08 11.24
CA GLN A 84 -0.54 1.00 12.14
C GLN A 84 -1.25 0.49 13.41
N LEU A 85 -1.96 -0.64 13.31
CA LEU A 85 -2.60 -1.31 14.44
C LEU A 85 -1.64 -2.20 15.24
N HIS A 86 -0.36 -2.23 14.88
CA HIS A 86 0.65 -3.10 15.47
C HIS A 86 0.36 -4.61 15.28
N GLU A 87 -0.49 -4.96 14.32
CA GLU A 87 -0.83 -6.34 13.94
C GLU A 87 0.18 -6.89 12.94
N PHE A 88 1.44 -6.96 13.38
CA PHE A 88 2.58 -7.17 12.48
C PHE A 88 2.56 -8.50 11.70
N LYS A 89 1.91 -9.55 12.23
CA LYS A 89 1.80 -10.84 11.52
C LYS A 89 0.84 -10.73 10.34
N GLN A 90 -0.29 -10.07 10.54
CA GLN A 90 -1.28 -9.80 9.50
C GLN A 90 -0.69 -8.84 8.46
N ALA A 91 -0.01 -7.77 8.90
CA ALA A 91 0.69 -6.86 8.01
C ALA A 91 1.72 -7.59 7.12
N GLU A 92 2.56 -8.45 7.69
CA GLU A 92 3.52 -9.26 6.90
C GLU A 92 2.80 -10.17 5.89
N SER A 93 1.71 -10.82 6.30
CA SER A 93 0.91 -11.65 5.41
C SER A 93 0.37 -10.86 4.22
N ASP A 94 -0.21 -9.69 4.46
CA ASP A 94 -0.81 -8.86 3.42
C ASP A 94 0.26 -8.25 2.49
N TYR A 95 1.40 -7.79 3.02
CA TYR A 95 2.52 -7.37 2.18
C TYR A 95 3.02 -8.51 1.27
N ASN A 96 3.06 -9.75 1.78
CA ASN A 96 3.44 -10.91 0.99
C ASN A 96 2.42 -11.23 -0.11
N GLN A 97 1.12 -11.12 0.18
CA GLN A 97 0.07 -11.28 -0.83
C GLN A 97 0.19 -10.20 -1.92
N ALA A 98 0.39 -8.94 -1.53
CA ALA A 98 0.58 -7.84 -2.48
C ALA A 98 1.75 -8.10 -3.44
N VAL A 99 2.92 -8.50 -2.92
CA VAL A 99 4.08 -8.85 -3.76
C VAL A 99 3.82 -10.10 -4.62
N THR A 100 3.05 -11.06 -4.13
CA THR A 100 2.70 -12.26 -4.89
C THR A 100 1.82 -11.93 -6.10
N PHE A 101 0.86 -11.03 -5.93
CA PHE A 101 -0.06 -10.65 -7.00
C PHE A 101 0.50 -9.57 -7.93
N ASP A 102 1.49 -8.79 -7.49
CA ASP A 102 2.15 -7.79 -8.32
C ASP A 102 3.67 -7.73 -8.07
N VAL A 103 4.36 -8.75 -8.56
CA VAL A 103 5.80 -8.95 -8.36
C VAL A 103 6.68 -7.97 -9.16
N HIS A 104 6.09 -7.26 -10.12
CA HIS A 104 6.79 -6.34 -11.02
C HIS A 104 6.58 -4.87 -10.67
N ASN A 105 5.91 -4.60 -9.55
CA ASN A 105 5.69 -3.26 -9.07
C ASN A 105 6.76 -2.85 -8.03
N PRO A 106 7.65 -1.91 -8.37
CA PRO A 106 8.74 -1.49 -7.50
C PRO A 106 8.22 -0.79 -6.23
N TYR A 107 7.03 -0.18 -6.26
CA TYR A 107 6.43 0.46 -5.10
C TYR A 107 5.96 -0.58 -4.07
N THR A 108 5.36 -1.68 -4.52
CA THR A 108 4.94 -2.80 -3.66
C THR A 108 6.13 -3.40 -2.91
N LEU A 109 7.22 -3.68 -3.65
CA LEU A 109 8.47 -4.18 -3.06
C LEU A 109 9.07 -3.18 -2.07
N ARG A 110 9.11 -1.90 -2.43
CA ARG A 110 9.62 -0.84 -1.54
C ARG A 110 8.80 -0.74 -0.24
N SER A 111 7.48 -0.82 -0.30
CA SER A 111 6.61 -0.76 0.88
C SER A 111 6.90 -1.93 1.83
N ARG A 112 6.99 -3.17 1.31
CA ARG A 112 7.38 -4.33 2.13
C ARG A 112 8.81 -4.22 2.67
N ALA A 113 9.73 -3.65 1.90
CA ALA A 113 11.10 -3.40 2.34
C ALA A 113 11.14 -2.45 3.55
N TYR A 114 10.36 -1.36 3.51
CA TYR A 114 10.21 -0.44 4.64
C TYR A 114 9.60 -1.13 5.86
N PHE A 115 8.57 -1.95 5.67
CA PHE A 115 8.01 -2.77 6.74
C PHE A 115 9.08 -3.66 7.39
N TYR A 116 9.84 -4.40 6.60
CA TYR A 116 10.92 -5.25 7.12
C TYR A 116 12.02 -4.45 7.81
N LYS A 117 12.43 -3.30 7.26
CA LYS A 117 13.41 -2.39 7.86
C LYS A 117 12.96 -1.92 9.25
N LYS A 118 11.71 -1.45 9.40
CA LYS A 118 11.14 -1.03 10.69
C LYS A 118 11.10 -2.16 11.72
N ARG A 119 10.99 -3.41 11.26
CA ARG A 119 11.00 -4.62 12.09
C ARG A 119 12.40 -5.19 12.35
N GLY A 120 13.46 -4.52 11.88
CA GLY A 120 14.85 -4.99 12.03
C GLY A 120 15.21 -6.19 11.15
N GLN A 121 14.36 -6.57 10.21
CA GLN A 121 14.60 -7.66 9.25
C GLN A 121 15.39 -7.12 8.05
N LEU A 122 16.61 -6.67 8.31
CA LEU A 122 17.40 -5.85 7.37
C LEU A 122 17.78 -6.61 6.09
N GLU A 123 18.04 -7.91 6.16
CA GLU A 123 18.36 -8.74 4.99
C GLU A 123 17.15 -8.88 4.05
N LYS A 124 15.94 -9.09 4.61
CA LYS A 124 14.71 -9.13 3.81
C LYS A 124 14.41 -7.78 3.18
N ALA A 125 14.58 -6.70 3.95
CA ALA A 125 14.43 -5.34 3.44
C ALA A 125 15.39 -5.06 2.28
N LEU A 126 16.66 -5.44 2.43
CA LEU A 126 17.66 -5.27 1.38
C LEU A 126 17.29 -6.03 0.11
N GLN A 127 16.82 -7.28 0.22
CA GLN A 127 16.40 -8.07 -0.92
C GLN A 127 15.28 -7.37 -1.72
N ASP A 128 14.28 -6.84 -1.03
CA ASP A 128 13.17 -6.14 -1.68
C ASP A 128 13.59 -4.81 -2.29
N PHE A 129 14.41 -4.02 -1.60
CA PHE A 129 14.94 -2.78 -2.18
C PHE A 129 15.83 -3.05 -3.41
N GLN A 130 16.64 -4.11 -3.39
CA GLN A 130 17.44 -4.51 -4.55
C GLN A 130 16.55 -4.84 -5.74
N ARG A 131 15.53 -5.68 -5.54
CA ARG A 131 14.60 -6.05 -6.61
C ARG A 131 13.80 -4.84 -7.14
N ALA A 132 13.40 -3.92 -6.27
CA ALA A 132 12.74 -2.69 -6.69
C ALA A 132 13.65 -1.82 -7.58
N VAL A 133 14.95 -1.73 -7.28
CA VAL A 133 15.92 -1.01 -8.12
C VAL A 133 16.26 -1.76 -9.40
N GLU A 134 16.26 -3.10 -9.39
CA GLU A 134 16.42 -3.89 -10.62
C GLU A 134 15.28 -3.63 -11.62
N LEU A 135 14.05 -3.46 -11.12
CA LEU A 135 12.89 -3.12 -11.94
C LEU A 135 12.93 -1.68 -12.43
N VAL A 136 13.34 -0.74 -11.59
CA VAL A 136 13.47 0.68 -11.93
C VAL A 136 14.85 1.20 -11.48
N PRO A 137 15.85 1.19 -12.38
CA PRO A 137 17.23 1.56 -12.06
C PRO A 137 17.42 2.99 -11.52
N ASP A 138 16.48 3.91 -11.82
CA ASP A 138 16.53 5.31 -11.40
C ASP A 138 15.59 5.63 -10.21
N PHE A 139 15.21 4.62 -9.42
CA PHE A 139 14.29 4.80 -8.28
C PHE A 139 14.99 5.41 -7.05
N GLN A 140 15.39 6.68 -7.13
CA GLN A 140 16.36 7.33 -6.22
C GLN A 140 16.11 7.14 -4.71
N PRO A 141 14.90 7.35 -4.14
CA PRO A 141 14.70 7.11 -2.70
C PRO A 141 14.97 5.65 -2.28
N THR A 142 14.70 4.71 -3.18
CA THR A 142 14.91 3.27 -2.97
C THR A 142 16.38 2.90 -3.09
N ILE A 143 17.12 3.56 -4.00
CA ILE A 143 18.57 3.38 -4.16
C ILE A 143 19.31 3.80 -2.89
N GLU A 144 18.95 4.95 -2.32
CA GLU A 144 19.55 5.44 -1.08
C GLU A 144 19.33 4.46 0.08
N GLU A 145 18.10 3.95 0.22
CA GLU A 145 17.77 2.97 1.26
C GLU A 145 18.52 1.65 1.10
N ARG A 146 18.60 1.15 -0.14
CA ARG A 146 19.36 -0.05 -0.51
C ARG A 146 20.84 0.12 -0.16
N ASP A 147 21.45 1.24 -0.53
CA ASP A 147 22.87 1.51 -0.29
C ASP A 147 23.18 1.69 1.20
N ASN A 148 22.28 2.33 1.94
CA ASN A 148 22.38 2.47 3.40
C ASN A 148 22.36 1.10 4.10
N LEU A 149 21.44 0.20 3.69
CA LEU A 149 21.40 -1.16 4.23
C LEU A 149 22.64 -1.99 3.85
N VAL A 150 23.15 -1.85 2.63
CA VAL A 150 24.40 -2.51 2.21
C VAL A 150 25.56 -2.07 3.10
N LYS A 151 25.69 -0.77 3.40
CA LYS A 151 26.73 -0.25 4.30
C LYS A 151 26.55 -0.77 5.72
N LEU A 152 25.32 -0.77 6.24
CA LEU A 152 24.99 -1.24 7.58
C LEU A 152 25.34 -2.72 7.77
N LEU A 153 24.99 -3.57 6.79
CA LEU A 153 25.24 -5.01 6.84
C LEU A 153 26.71 -5.39 6.55
N LYS A 154 27.47 -4.51 5.88
CA LYS A 154 28.93 -4.66 5.66
C LYS A 154 29.80 -4.04 6.75
N GLY A 155 29.21 -3.30 7.69
CA GLY A 155 29.92 -2.73 8.84
C GLY A 155 30.62 -3.82 9.66
N PRO A 156 31.66 -3.48 10.43
CA PRO A 156 32.44 -4.47 11.17
C PRO A 156 31.51 -5.28 12.08
N LYS A 157 31.50 -6.60 11.89
CA LYS A 157 30.96 -7.52 12.90
C LYS A 157 31.75 -7.27 14.18
N GLN A 158 31.07 -6.81 15.23
CA GLN A 158 31.66 -6.71 16.57
C GLN A 158 32.15 -8.08 17.03
#